data_AF-A0A522X0K6-F1
#
_entry.id   AF-A0A522X0K6-F1
#
_cell.length_a   1.000
_cell.length_b   1.000
_cell.length_c   1.000
_cell.angle_alpha   90.00
_cell.angle_beta   90.00
_cell.angle_gamma   90.00
#
_symmetry.space_group_name_H-M   'P 1'
#
loop_
_entity.id
_entity.type
_entity.pdbx_description
1 polymer ?
#
loop_
_entity_poly.entity_id
_entity_poly.type
_entity_poly.pdbx_seq_one_letter_code
_entity_poly.pdbx_strand_id
1 'polypeptide(L)'
;MSETCLASLNFRQLTSGVDYYPSPSAWEDQVLYFLMLDRFSDNKEKDCKDVDSKTISAATTPIFTDIDNQNAIQTETDTWREKRSTVDKSLSK
;
A
#
# COMPACT_ATOMS: atom_id res chain seq x y z
N MET A 1 -25.28 -18.40 -29.71
CA MET A 1 -24.92 -17.26 -28.85
C MET A 1 -25.06 -16.01 -29.69
N SER A 2 -25.93 -15.07 -29.31
CA SER A 2 -26.23 -13.87 -30.08
C SER A 2 -25.18 -12.80 -29.83
N GLU A 3 -24.49 -12.38 -30.88
CA GLU A 3 -23.55 -11.26 -30.83
C GLU A 3 -24.34 -9.96 -30.60
N THR A 4 -23.93 -9.20 -29.59
CA THR A 4 -24.58 -7.94 -29.23
C THR A 4 -23.75 -6.79 -29.79
N CYS A 5 -24.37 -5.90 -30.57
CA CYS A 5 -23.69 -4.76 -31.16
C CYS A 5 -23.47 -3.66 -30.10
N LEU A 6 -22.28 -3.05 -30.08
CA LEU A 6 -21.98 -1.95 -29.15
C LEU A 6 -22.98 -0.78 -29.26
N ALA A 7 -23.58 -0.58 -30.43
CA ALA A 7 -24.59 0.47 -30.64
C ALA A 7 -25.89 0.26 -29.85
N SER A 8 -26.17 -0.96 -29.38
CA SER A 8 -27.38 -1.24 -28.57
C SER A 8 -27.17 -1.00 -27.07
N LEU A 9 -25.99 -0.54 -26.65
CA LEU A 9 -25.72 -0.22 -25.24
C LEU A 9 -26.45 1.04 -24.81
N ASN A 10 -27.26 0.93 -23.75
CA ASN A 10 -27.89 2.06 -23.11
C ASN A 10 -26.99 2.60 -21.98
N PHE A 11 -26.11 3.54 -22.30
CA PHE A 11 -25.20 4.14 -21.33
C PHE A 11 -25.92 4.80 -20.15
N ARG A 12 -27.10 5.37 -20.37
CA ARG A 12 -27.87 6.05 -19.32
C ARG A 12 -28.35 5.09 -18.24
N GLN A 13 -28.73 3.87 -18.64
CA GLN A 13 -29.07 2.79 -17.72
C GLN A 13 -27.83 2.26 -16.99
N LEU A 14 -26.69 2.19 -17.68
CA LEU A 14 -25.43 1.72 -17.07
C LEU A 14 -24.88 2.70 -16.04
N THR A 15 -25.11 4.00 -16.22
CA THR A 15 -24.60 5.04 -15.32
C THR A 15 -25.60 5.50 -14.25
N SER A 16 -26.82 4.94 -14.21
CA SER A 16 -27.87 5.39 -13.28
C SER A 16 -27.59 4.95 -11.84
N GLY A 17 -27.69 5.87 -10.88
CA GLY A 17 -27.58 5.57 -9.44
C GLY A 17 -26.15 5.38 -8.94
N VAL A 18 -25.15 5.78 -9.73
CA VAL A 18 -23.74 5.75 -9.34
C VAL A 18 -23.25 7.18 -9.17
N ASP A 19 -22.77 7.51 -7.98
CA ASP A 19 -22.04 8.76 -7.74
C ASP A 19 -20.59 8.58 -8.19
N TYR A 20 -20.16 9.42 -9.13
CA TYR A 20 -18.80 9.41 -9.65
C TYR A 20 -17.98 10.52 -9.01
N TYR A 21 -16.72 10.20 -8.72
CA TYR A 21 -15.75 11.24 -8.37
C TYR A 21 -15.27 11.94 -9.65
N PRO A 22 -15.33 13.28 -9.74
CA PRO A 22 -14.91 13.98 -10.94
C PRO A 22 -13.41 13.78 -11.17
N SER A 23 -13.02 13.61 -12.43
CA SER A 23 -11.60 13.63 -12.77
C SER A 23 -11.03 15.03 -12.51
N PRO A 24 -9.77 15.12 -12.03
CA PRO A 24 -9.06 16.39 -11.95
C PRO A 24 -8.99 17.10 -13.31
N SER A 25 -9.00 18.43 -13.31
CA SER A 25 -8.86 19.23 -14.53
C SER A 25 -7.48 19.06 -15.18
N ALA A 26 -6.44 18.89 -14.37
CA ALA A 26 -5.08 18.57 -14.78
C ALA A 26 -4.45 17.63 -13.75
N TRP A 27 -3.72 16.62 -14.23
CA TRP A 27 -3.06 15.64 -13.36
C TRP A 27 -1.78 16.18 -12.72
N GLU A 28 -1.13 17.18 -13.34
CA GLU A 28 0.04 17.85 -12.77
C GLU A 28 -0.25 18.60 -11.46
N ASP A 29 -1.51 19.00 -11.22
CA ASP A 29 -1.94 19.67 -10.00
C ASP A 29 -2.25 18.70 -8.85
N GLN A 30 -2.18 17.38 -9.11
CA GLN A 30 -2.50 16.36 -8.11
C GLN A 30 -1.24 15.80 -7.46
N VAL A 31 -1.31 15.64 -6.13
CA VAL A 31 -0.28 14.93 -5.37
C VAL A 31 -0.62 13.44 -5.37
N LEU A 32 0.19 12.64 -6.04
CA LEU A 32 0.01 11.18 -6.11
C LEU A 32 0.76 10.50 -4.96
N TYR A 33 0.02 9.80 -4.10
CA TYR A 33 0.58 8.97 -3.05
C TYR A 33 0.76 7.54 -3.55
N PHE A 34 2.00 7.08 -3.66
CA PHE A 34 2.31 5.68 -3.95
C PHE A 34 2.44 4.92 -2.64
N LEU A 35 1.44 4.08 -2.36
CA LEU A 35 1.36 3.31 -1.11
C LEU A 35 1.74 1.86 -1.35
N MET A 36 2.55 1.29 -0.45
CA MET A 36 2.77 -0.15 -0.38
C MET A 36 1.75 -0.74 0.58
N LEU A 37 0.66 -1.33 0.07
CA LEU A 37 -0.47 -1.80 0.88
C LEU A 37 -0.03 -2.71 2.06
N ASP A 38 0.87 -3.66 1.81
CA ASP A 38 1.42 -4.60 2.81
C ASP A 38 2.19 -3.92 3.96
N ARG A 39 2.66 -2.69 3.74
CA ARG A 39 3.48 -1.93 4.70
C ARG A 39 2.83 -0.65 5.18
N PHE A 40 1.66 -0.31 4.63
CA PHE A 40 0.96 0.92 4.96
C PHE A 40 -0.08 0.71 6.04
N SER A 41 -0.90 -0.35 5.93
CA SER A 41 -1.89 -0.67 6.95
C SER A 41 -2.26 -2.16 6.92
N ASP A 42 -2.36 -2.78 8.09
CA ASP A 42 -2.77 -4.18 8.26
C ASP A 42 -4.12 -4.34 8.98
N ASN A 43 -4.80 -3.21 9.24
CA ASN A 43 -6.06 -3.11 9.98
C ASN A 43 -5.98 -3.73 11.39
N LYS A 44 -4.77 -3.83 11.95
CA LYS A 44 -4.50 -4.32 13.30
C LYS A 44 -3.76 -3.26 14.12
N GLU A 45 -3.83 -1.99 13.74
CA GLU A 45 -3.25 -0.87 14.47
C GLU A 45 -4.08 -0.50 15.70
N LYS A 46 -3.43 -0.45 16.87
CA LYS A 46 -4.07 -0.15 18.15
C LYS A 46 -4.38 1.34 18.27
N ASP A 47 -5.51 1.64 18.89
CA ASP A 47 -5.92 2.99 19.28
C ASP A 47 -6.06 3.98 18.10
N CYS A 48 -6.17 3.46 16.87
CA CYS A 48 -6.49 4.24 15.69
C CYS A 48 -8.00 4.55 15.64
N LYS A 49 -8.33 5.70 15.04
CA LYS A 49 -9.71 6.09 14.78
C LYS A 49 -10.13 5.57 13.42
N ASP A 50 -11.30 4.95 13.38
CA ASP A 50 -12.00 4.61 12.14
C ASP A 50 -12.57 5.88 11.46
N VAL A 51 -13.10 5.74 10.25
CA VAL A 51 -13.78 6.79 9.45
C VAL A 51 -14.88 7.49 10.25
N ASP A 52 -15.56 6.76 11.14
CA ASP A 52 -16.59 7.31 12.04
C ASP A 52 -16.01 7.89 13.35
N SER A 53 -14.70 8.14 13.42
CA SER A 53 -13.97 8.62 14.59
C SER A 53 -14.02 7.70 15.82
N LYS A 54 -14.42 6.44 15.64
CA LYS A 54 -14.48 5.42 16.70
C LYS A 54 -13.10 4.77 16.89
N THR A 55 -12.65 4.65 18.14
CA THR A 55 -11.37 4.01 18.46
C THR A 55 -11.46 2.49 18.29
N ILE A 56 -10.49 1.91 17.58
CA ILE A 56 -10.33 0.47 17.40
C ILE A 56 -9.40 -0.06 18.50
N SER A 57 -9.97 -0.71 19.52
CA SER A 57 -9.21 -1.19 20.71
C SER A 57 -8.72 -2.64 20.60
N ALA A 58 -9.16 -3.42 19.60
CA ALA A 58 -8.92 -4.86 19.50
C ALA A 58 -7.73 -5.26 18.63
N ALA A 59 -6.83 -4.32 18.37
CA ALA A 59 -5.73 -4.48 17.42
C ALA A 59 -4.44 -4.99 18.10
N THR A 60 -3.42 -5.38 17.35
CA THR A 60 -2.17 -5.97 17.89
C THR A 60 -0.95 -5.07 17.68
N THR A 61 -0.91 -4.34 16.57
CA THR A 61 0.19 -3.49 16.13
C THR A 61 0.22 -2.20 16.97
N PRO A 62 1.31 -1.92 17.71
CA PRO A 62 1.43 -0.72 18.55
C PRO A 62 1.59 0.55 17.71
N ILE A 63 1.31 1.71 18.32
CA ILE A 63 1.53 3.03 17.71
C ILE A 63 3.01 3.21 17.38
N PHE A 64 3.30 3.76 16.19
CA PHE A 64 4.66 4.11 15.77
C PHE A 64 5.29 5.11 16.74
N THR A 65 6.52 4.82 17.16
CA THR A 65 7.35 5.69 17.99
C THR A 65 8.66 6.03 17.28
N ASP A 66 9.39 7.04 17.76
CA ASP A 66 10.68 7.42 17.17
C ASP A 66 11.71 6.27 17.19
N ILE A 67 11.56 5.30 18.10
CA ILE A 67 12.41 4.10 18.19
C ILE A 67 12.17 3.14 17.01
N ASP A 68 10.99 3.17 16.41
CA ASP A 68 10.64 2.33 15.26
C ASP A 68 11.24 2.87 13.95
N ASN A 69 11.79 4.08 13.98
CA ASN A 69 12.41 4.68 12.81
C ASN A 69 13.70 3.94 12.42
N GLN A 70 13.86 3.65 11.11
CA GLN A 70 15.04 2.96 10.55
C GLN A 70 15.32 1.55 11.14
N ASN A 71 14.32 0.88 11.73
CA ASN A 71 14.47 -0.47 12.28
C ASN A 71 14.32 -1.61 11.24
N ALA A 72 14.01 -1.29 9.99
CA ALA A 72 13.73 -2.24 8.91
C ALA A 72 14.88 -3.21 8.57
N ILE A 73 16.11 -2.91 9.00
CA ILE A 73 17.32 -3.70 8.70
C ILE A 73 18.01 -4.26 9.94
N GLN A 74 17.44 -4.15 11.14
CA GLN A 74 18.19 -4.35 12.38
C GLN A 74 18.30 -5.80 12.89
N THR A 75 17.75 -6.82 12.21
CA THR A 75 17.82 -8.22 12.68
C THR A 75 18.56 -9.17 11.72
N GLU A 76 19.48 -9.95 12.33
CA GLU A 76 20.27 -11.16 11.99
C GLU A 76 20.77 -11.42 10.55
N THR A 77 20.03 -10.93 9.57
CA THR A 77 20.28 -11.00 8.13
C THR A 77 21.41 -10.06 7.66
N ASP A 78 22.06 -9.29 8.53
CA ASP A 78 23.32 -8.63 8.14
C ASP A 78 24.47 -9.65 7.93
N THR A 79 24.30 -10.89 8.41
CA THR A 79 25.29 -11.97 8.20
C THR A 79 25.37 -12.48 6.76
N TRP A 80 24.30 -12.42 5.94
CA TRP A 80 24.39 -12.91 4.54
C TRP A 80 25.06 -11.92 3.60
N ARG A 81 25.00 -10.61 3.92
CA ARG A 81 25.70 -9.57 3.16
C ARG A 81 27.22 -9.63 3.42
N GLU A 82 27.64 -9.91 4.65
CA GLU A 82 29.06 -10.11 4.99
C GLU A 82 29.65 -11.42 4.45
N LYS A 83 28.88 -12.52 4.43
CA LYS A 83 29.39 -13.80 3.89
C LYS A 83 29.78 -13.74 2.41
N ARG A 84 29.15 -12.86 1.63
CA ARG A 84 29.49 -12.66 0.21
C ARG A 84 30.83 -11.92 0.04
N SER A 85 31.10 -10.95 0.91
CA SER A 85 32.37 -10.19 0.94
C SER A 85 33.57 -11.08 1.30
N THR A 86 33.39 -12.07 2.19
CA THR A 86 34.48 -12.96 2.62
C THR A 86 34.82 -14.04 1.58
N VAL A 87 33.84 -14.52 0.80
CA VAL A 87 34.04 -15.54 -0.24
C VAL A 87 34.85 -15.00 -1.42
N ASP A 88 34.66 -13.73 -1.80
CA ASP A 88 35.42 -13.12 -2.90
C ASP A 88 36.91 -12.86 -2.55
N LYS A 89 37.25 -12.71 -1.26
CA LYS A 89 38.64 -12.55 -0.83
C LYS A 89 39.43 -13.87 -0.74
N SER A 90 38.76 -15.02 -0.62
CA SER A 90 39.44 -16.33 -0.58
C SER A 90 39.72 -16.94 -1.96
N LEU A 91 39.21 -16.33 -3.03
CA LEU A 91 39.43 -16.73 -4.43
C LEU A 91 40.51 -15.89 -5.13
N SER A 92 41.14 -14.96 -4.42
CA SER A 92 42.28 -14.17 -4.90
C SER A 92 43.56 -14.55 -4.14
N LYS A 93 43.98 -15.80 -4.28
CA LYS A 93 45.32 -16.27 -3.94
C LYS A 93 45.75 -17.39 -4.86
#